data_AF-Q3ZJ71-F1
#
_entry.id   AF-Q3ZJ71-F1
#
_cell.length_a   1.000
_cell.length_b   1.000
_cell.length_c   1.000
_cell.angle_alpha   90.00
_cell.angle_beta   90.00
_cell.angle_gamma   90.00
#
_symmetry.space_group_name_H-M   'P 1'
#
loop_
_entity.id
_entity.type
_entity.pdbx_description
1 polymer ?
#
loop_
_entity_poly.entity_id
_entity_poly.type
_entity_poly.pdbx_seq_one_letter_code
_entity_poly.pdbx_strand_id
1 'polypeptide(L)'
;MSKVLKNLQKNSTNVLSQQKNITTFNENNLGFYLAGLIEKDGGFSKTDLRITFHLKDRINAENLQKAIGFGQVYRRKNQAVTRNSSIKEGLQRVLHLTNGRFVGPFKINQLKKHNSKKKNNMIKISKTFNSPTIPNKNSPFLSITNASLDRETFSTEFQDAEVVEMRLPISNRIWTLSCAPPLPEITLRYNSYDFWSSPLANGLIYAGWALFVYGGIAIFNKLQTGRFFQKPLTEIKILSAYQKQELSLKQATFLLTRNFDMLFEEAEQFLKDDFSEVPNKESNKQ
;
A
#
# COMPACT_ATOMS: atom_id res chain seq x y z
N MET A 1 37.05 -17.94 45.30
CA MET A 1 36.40 -18.10 43.97
C MET A 1 35.02 -18.78 43.95
N SER A 2 34.52 -19.36 45.05
CA SER A 2 33.26 -20.15 45.04
C SER A 2 31.95 -19.35 45.16
N LYS A 3 31.96 -18.15 45.78
CA LYS A 3 30.74 -17.35 46.00
C LYS A 3 30.25 -16.57 44.76
N VAL A 4 31.17 -16.12 43.91
CA VAL A 4 30.84 -15.34 42.70
C VAL A 4 30.17 -16.22 41.64
N LEU A 5 30.66 -17.45 41.43
CA LEU A 5 30.07 -18.42 40.51
C LEU A 5 28.66 -18.86 40.93
N LYS A 6 28.42 -19.04 42.24
CA LYS A 6 27.08 -19.37 42.76
C LYS A 6 26.07 -18.24 42.56
N ASN A 7 26.50 -16.98 42.68
CA ASN A 7 25.64 -15.83 42.42
C ASN A 7 25.34 -15.63 40.92
N LEU A 8 26.27 -15.97 40.03
CA LEU A 8 26.03 -15.93 38.58
C LEU A 8 25.03 -17.00 38.12
N GLN A 9 25.08 -18.22 38.67
CA GLN A 9 24.09 -19.26 38.40
C GLN A 9 22.70 -18.94 38.97
N LYS A 10 22.63 -18.32 40.15
CA LYS A 10 21.38 -17.89 40.78
C LYS A 10 20.70 -16.73 40.03
N ASN A 11 21.47 -15.83 39.42
CA ASN A 11 20.91 -14.76 38.59
C ASN A 11 20.52 -15.27 37.18
N SER A 12 21.27 -16.20 36.59
CA SER A 12 20.92 -16.80 35.30
C SER A 12 19.61 -17.61 35.33
N THR A 13 19.34 -18.29 36.45
CA THR A 13 18.08 -19.04 36.66
C THR A 13 16.87 -18.12 36.89
N ASN A 14 17.06 -16.94 37.50
CA ASN A 14 15.98 -15.97 37.73
C ASN A 14 15.56 -15.21 36.45
N VAL A 15 16.50 -14.99 35.52
CA VAL A 15 16.21 -14.39 34.20
C VAL A 15 15.44 -15.38 33.30
N LEU A 16 15.73 -16.68 33.41
CA LEU A 16 15.00 -17.72 32.66
C LEU A 16 13.55 -17.93 33.17
N SER A 17 13.29 -17.71 34.46
CA SER A 17 11.94 -17.83 35.03
C SER A 17 11.02 -16.65 34.70
N GLN A 18 11.56 -15.47 34.34
CA GLN A 18 10.73 -14.33 33.90
C GLN A 18 10.25 -14.46 32.44
N GLN A 19 10.85 -15.32 31.63
CA GLN A 19 10.34 -15.67 30.29
C GLN A 19 9.28 -16.79 30.30
N LYS A 20 8.98 -17.38 31.46
CA LYS A 20 8.03 -18.50 31.60
C LYS A 20 6.58 -18.06 31.83
N ASN A 21 6.29 -16.77 31.71
CA ASN A 21 4.93 -16.27 31.53
C ASN A 21 4.74 -15.96 30.05
N ILE A 22 4.76 -17.00 29.21
CA ILE A 22 4.08 -16.90 27.91
C ILE A 22 2.60 -16.85 28.26
N THR A 23 2.16 -15.61 28.50
CA THR A 23 0.78 -15.19 28.62
C THR A 23 -0.06 -16.02 27.67
N THR A 24 -1.01 -16.76 28.24
CA THR A 24 -2.10 -17.37 27.48
C THR A 24 -2.72 -16.26 26.63
N PHE A 25 -2.37 -16.20 25.36
CA PHE A 25 -2.95 -15.21 24.47
C PHE A 25 -4.44 -15.50 24.42
N ASN A 26 -5.26 -14.54 24.82
CA ASN A 26 -6.68 -14.58 24.50
C ASN A 26 -6.80 -14.71 22.97
N GLU A 27 -7.60 -15.66 22.49
CA GLU A 27 -7.77 -15.94 21.05
C GLU A 27 -8.15 -14.68 20.25
N ASN A 28 -8.88 -13.75 20.87
CA ASN A 28 -9.20 -12.46 20.26
C ASN A 28 -7.95 -11.60 20.05
N ASN A 29 -7.10 -11.45 21.06
CA ASN A 29 -5.87 -10.67 20.91
C ASN A 29 -4.88 -11.37 19.96
N LEU A 30 -4.82 -12.71 20.02
CA LEU A 30 -3.96 -13.51 19.15
C LEU A 30 -4.29 -13.29 17.68
N GLY A 31 -5.58 -13.27 17.30
CA GLY A 31 -5.93 -13.10 15.90
C GLY A 31 -5.76 -11.66 15.38
N PHE A 32 -5.88 -10.62 16.21
CA PHE A 32 -5.51 -9.26 15.80
C PHE A 32 -4.00 -9.14 15.58
N TYR A 33 -3.21 -9.66 16.52
CA TYR A 33 -1.75 -9.73 16.40
C TYR A 33 -1.33 -10.49 15.14
N LEU A 34 -1.92 -11.67 14.91
CA LEU A 34 -1.63 -12.53 13.77
C LEU A 34 -2.03 -11.87 12.45
N ALA A 35 -3.16 -11.18 12.39
CA ALA A 35 -3.58 -10.45 11.19
C ALA A 35 -2.57 -9.36 10.81
N GLY A 36 -2.16 -8.52 11.76
CA GLY A 36 -1.16 -7.47 11.52
C GLY A 36 0.20 -8.04 11.11
N LEU A 37 0.62 -9.14 11.73
CA LEU A 37 1.87 -9.81 11.39
C LEU A 37 1.83 -10.41 9.96
N ILE A 38 0.70 -11.01 9.57
CA ILE A 38 0.51 -11.56 8.22
C ILE A 38 0.46 -10.44 7.17
N GLU A 39 -0.12 -9.28 7.51
CA GLU A 39 -0.17 -8.12 6.61
C GLU A 39 1.22 -7.59 6.31
N LYS A 40 2.04 -7.43 7.34
CA LYS A 40 3.38 -6.86 7.23
C LYS A 40 4.38 -7.84 6.60
N ASP A 41 4.57 -9.00 7.22
CA ASP A 41 5.70 -9.91 6.93
C ASP A 41 5.25 -11.32 6.49
N GLY A 42 3.93 -11.54 6.38
CA GLY A 42 3.35 -12.82 5.97
C GLY A 42 3.00 -12.91 4.49
N GLY A 43 2.75 -14.13 4.02
CA GLY A 43 2.29 -14.40 2.66
C GLY A 43 1.52 -15.70 2.56
N PHE A 44 0.36 -15.63 1.90
CA PHE A 44 -0.41 -16.82 1.54
C PHE A 44 0.12 -17.41 0.23
N SER A 45 0.33 -18.72 0.24
CA SER A 45 0.53 -19.53 -0.95
C SER A 45 -0.71 -20.38 -1.21
N LYS A 46 -0.70 -21.20 -2.28
CA LYS A 46 -1.84 -22.07 -2.61
C LYS A 46 -2.18 -23.10 -1.51
N THR A 47 -1.20 -23.48 -0.69
CA THR A 47 -1.33 -24.55 0.31
C THR A 47 -0.88 -24.14 1.70
N ASP A 48 -0.02 -23.13 1.81
CA ASP A 48 0.62 -22.78 3.08
C ASP A 48 0.53 -21.29 3.37
N LEU A 49 0.58 -20.96 4.66
CA LEU A 49 0.89 -19.62 5.16
C LEU A 49 2.35 -19.57 5.61
N ARG A 50 3.07 -18.53 5.19
CA ARG A 50 4.43 -18.23 5.65
C ARG A 50 4.46 -16.89 6.35
N ILE A 51 5.13 -16.84 7.49
CA ILE A 51 5.46 -15.60 8.20
C ILE A 51 6.98 -15.60 8.38
N THR A 52 7.63 -14.54 7.93
CA THR A 52 9.08 -14.42 7.99
C THR A 52 9.48 -13.57 9.18
N PHE A 53 10.39 -14.09 9.98
CA PHE A 53 10.99 -13.42 11.13
C PHE A 53 12.49 -13.22 10.88
N HIS A 54 13.05 -12.21 11.51
CA HIS A 54 14.50 -12.08 11.60
C HIS A 54 15.08 -13.21 12.47
N LEU A 55 16.33 -13.63 12.23
CA LEU A 55 16.94 -14.71 13.02
C LEU A 55 17.03 -14.39 14.52
N LYS A 56 17.21 -13.11 14.85
CA LYS A 56 17.20 -12.60 16.25
C LYS A 56 15.84 -12.85 16.94
N ASP A 57 14.75 -12.92 16.17
CA ASP A 57 13.38 -13.10 16.66
C ASP A 57 12.90 -14.56 16.58
N ARG A 58 13.82 -15.52 16.48
CA ARG A 58 13.48 -16.95 16.41
C ARG A 58 12.59 -17.40 17.57
N ILE A 59 12.85 -16.92 18.78
CA ILE A 59 12.07 -17.26 19.98
C ILE A 59 10.61 -16.79 19.81
N ASN A 60 10.38 -15.63 19.20
CA ASN A 60 9.03 -15.12 18.91
C ASN A 60 8.32 -15.99 17.89
N ALA A 61 9.04 -16.46 16.86
CA ALA A 61 8.52 -17.39 15.87
C ALA A 61 8.08 -18.73 16.51
N GLU A 62 8.88 -19.27 17.44
CA GLU A 62 8.58 -20.50 18.19
C GLU A 62 7.41 -20.30 19.17
N ASN A 63 7.35 -19.16 19.85
CA ASN A 63 6.22 -18.82 20.73
C ASN A 63 4.92 -18.66 19.95
N LEU A 64 4.97 -18.04 18.77
CA LEU A 64 3.81 -17.92 17.89
C LEU A 64 3.34 -19.29 17.39
N GLN A 65 4.27 -20.17 17.02
CA GLN A 65 3.95 -21.54 16.61
C GLN A 65 3.27 -22.33 17.74
N LYS A 66 3.76 -22.20 18.98
CA LYS A 66 3.11 -22.78 20.17
C LYS A 66 1.72 -22.18 20.43
N ALA A 67 1.56 -20.87 20.28
CA ALA A 67 0.27 -20.19 20.50
C ALA A 67 -0.79 -20.57 19.45
N ILE A 68 -0.38 -20.77 18.19
CA ILE A 68 -1.27 -21.24 17.13
C ILE A 68 -1.60 -22.73 17.31
N GLY A 69 -0.66 -23.50 17.86
CA GLY A 69 -0.76 -24.96 18.05
C GLY A 69 -0.42 -25.77 16.80
N PHE A 70 -0.08 -25.11 15.70
CA PHE A 70 0.22 -25.75 14.41
C PHE A 70 1.40 -25.07 13.71
N GLY A 71 2.04 -25.83 12.82
CA GLY A 71 3.10 -25.36 11.94
C GLY A 71 4.50 -25.70 12.43
N GLN A 72 5.49 -25.38 11.59
CA GLN A 72 6.89 -25.63 11.85
C GLN A 72 7.68 -24.33 11.70
N VAL A 73 8.65 -24.13 12.60
CA VAL A 73 9.62 -23.05 12.50
C VAL A 73 10.90 -23.66 11.96
N TYR A 74 11.40 -23.15 10.83
CA TYR A 74 12.69 -23.58 10.29
C TYR A 74 13.54 -22.36 9.92
N ARG A 75 14.86 -22.57 9.92
CA ARG A 75 15.82 -21.54 9.53
C ARG A 75 15.95 -21.51 8.01
N ARG A 76 15.93 -20.32 7.43
CA ARG A 76 16.21 -20.09 6.01
C ARG A 76 17.21 -18.95 5.86
N LYS A 77 18.46 -19.28 5.50
CA LYS A 77 19.57 -18.31 5.45
C LYS A 77 19.71 -17.55 6.79
N ASN A 78 19.51 -16.23 6.77
CA ASN A 78 19.57 -15.32 7.93
C ASN A 78 18.18 -14.96 8.48
N GLN A 79 17.16 -15.75 8.16
CA GLN A 79 15.79 -15.54 8.60
C GLN A 79 15.25 -16.80 9.29
N ALA A 80 14.39 -16.61 10.28
CA ALA A 80 13.55 -17.66 10.84
C ALA A 80 12.21 -17.61 10.11
N VAL A 81 11.73 -18.72 9.56
CA VAL A 81 10.46 -18.76 8.84
C VAL A 81 9.51 -19.66 9.60
N THR A 82 8.40 -19.08 10.06
CA THR A 82 7.26 -19.88 10.53
C THR A 82 6.44 -20.24 9.32
N ARG A 83 6.38 -21.54 9.02
CA ARG A 83 5.55 -22.07 7.96
C ARG A 83 4.48 -22.93 8.59
N ASN A 84 3.25 -22.50 8.45
CA ASN A 84 2.11 -23.35 8.74
C ASN A 84 1.82 -24.12 7.45
N SER A 85 2.59 -25.21 7.24
CA SER A 85 2.60 -25.98 6.00
C SER A 85 1.80 -27.27 6.11
N SER A 86 1.13 -27.59 5.00
CA SER A 86 0.53 -28.88 4.64
C SER A 86 -0.59 -29.44 5.50
N ILE A 87 -0.70 -29.07 6.78
CA ILE A 87 -1.82 -29.50 7.62
C ILE A 87 -2.97 -28.52 7.39
N LYS A 88 -4.01 -29.00 6.70
CA LYS A 88 -5.25 -28.26 6.41
C LYS A 88 -5.81 -27.58 7.66
N GLU A 89 -5.69 -28.23 8.81
CA GLU A 89 -6.13 -27.74 10.13
C GLU A 89 -5.39 -26.48 10.58
N GLY A 90 -4.06 -26.44 10.41
CA GLY A 90 -3.26 -25.28 10.81
C GLY A 90 -3.64 -24.02 10.03
N LEU A 91 -3.84 -24.15 8.72
CA LEU A 91 -4.31 -23.04 7.89
C LEU A 91 -5.75 -22.64 8.26
N GLN A 92 -6.64 -23.60 8.49
CA GLN A 92 -8.01 -23.33 8.92
C GLN A 92 -8.06 -22.60 10.27
N ARG A 93 -7.21 -22.99 11.23
CA ARG A 93 -7.09 -22.34 12.53
C ARG A 93 -6.64 -20.89 12.39
N VAL A 94 -5.61 -20.64 11.59
CA VAL A 94 -5.14 -19.27 11.36
C VAL A 94 -6.20 -18.41 10.67
N LEU A 95 -6.89 -18.95 9.66
CA LEU A 95 -7.97 -18.22 8.99
C LEU A 95 -9.16 -17.97 9.91
N HIS A 96 -9.48 -18.90 10.79
CA HIS A 96 -10.51 -18.70 11.81
C HIS A 96 -10.13 -17.58 12.78
N LEU A 97 -8.90 -17.59 13.31
CA LEU A 97 -8.39 -16.55 14.21
C LEU A 97 -8.35 -15.17 13.54
N THR A 98 -8.02 -15.09 12.25
CA THR A 98 -7.84 -13.83 11.51
C THR A 98 -9.08 -13.37 10.75
N ASN A 99 -10.18 -14.12 10.83
CA ASN A 99 -11.39 -13.82 10.07
C ASN A 99 -11.94 -12.43 10.45
N GLY A 100 -12.13 -11.57 9.46
CA GLY A 100 -12.60 -10.20 9.67
C GLY A 100 -11.59 -9.25 10.35
N ARG A 101 -10.32 -9.66 10.52
CA ARG A 101 -9.29 -8.85 11.22
C ARG A 101 -8.23 -8.25 10.29
N PHE A 102 -8.30 -8.54 8.99
CA PHE A 102 -7.45 -7.90 7.99
C PHE A 102 -7.96 -6.49 7.66
N VAL A 103 -7.05 -5.52 7.61
CA VAL A 103 -7.32 -4.11 7.29
C VAL A 103 -7.05 -3.84 5.81
N GLY A 104 -5.97 -4.41 5.27
CA GLY A 104 -5.49 -4.14 3.92
C GLY A 104 -6.20 -4.95 2.82
N PRO A 105 -6.61 -4.32 1.70
CA PRO A 105 -7.31 -5.01 0.61
C PRO A 105 -6.42 -6.05 -0.10
N PHE A 106 -5.10 -5.88 -0.04
CA PHE A 106 -4.14 -6.75 -0.72
C PHE A 106 -4.22 -8.21 -0.22
N LYS A 107 -4.22 -8.44 1.09
CA LYS A 107 -4.28 -9.81 1.66
C LYS A 107 -5.65 -10.43 1.46
N ILE A 108 -6.72 -9.63 1.57
CA ILE A 108 -8.08 -10.06 1.30
C ILE A 108 -8.20 -10.54 -0.16
N ASN A 109 -7.66 -9.77 -1.11
CA ASN A 109 -7.66 -10.13 -2.53
C ASN A 109 -6.78 -11.36 -2.82
N GLN A 110 -5.64 -11.50 -2.12
CA GLN A 110 -4.79 -12.69 -2.20
C GLN A 110 -5.57 -13.95 -1.78
N LEU A 111 -6.30 -13.90 -0.66
CA LEU A 111 -7.15 -15.01 -0.20
C LEU A 111 -8.28 -15.32 -1.18
N LYS A 112 -8.98 -14.29 -1.69
CA LYS A 112 -10.03 -14.46 -2.72
C LYS A 112 -9.50 -15.16 -3.97
N LYS A 113 -8.35 -14.71 -4.50
CA LYS A 113 -7.71 -15.28 -5.69
C LYS A 113 -7.33 -16.75 -5.50
N HIS A 114 -6.90 -17.14 -4.30
CA HIS A 114 -6.55 -18.53 -3.99
C HIS A 114 -7.78 -19.43 -3.82
N ASN A 115 -8.88 -18.91 -3.26
CA ASN A 115 -10.12 -19.65 -3.12
C ASN A 115 -10.83 -19.89 -4.46
N SER A 116 -10.90 -18.90 -5.35
CA SER A 116 -11.61 -19.04 -6.64
C SER A 116 -11.03 -20.13 -7.54
N LYS A 117 -9.75 -20.48 -7.37
CA LYS A 117 -9.10 -21.53 -8.16
C LYS A 117 -9.34 -22.95 -7.63
N LYS A 118 -9.78 -23.10 -6.39
CA LYS A 118 -10.15 -24.41 -5.80
C LYS A 118 -11.68 -24.54 -5.82
N LYS A 119 -12.23 -25.15 -6.88
CA LYS A 119 -13.66 -25.56 -6.93
C LYS A 119 -14.06 -26.54 -5.81
N ASN A 120 -13.11 -27.04 -5.02
CA ASN A 120 -13.35 -28.02 -3.97
C ASN A 120 -13.18 -27.38 -2.57
N ASN A 121 -14.31 -27.05 -1.94
CA ASN A 121 -14.68 -27.10 -0.50
C ASN A 121 -13.69 -26.74 0.62
N MET A 122 -12.47 -26.24 0.37
CA MET A 122 -11.48 -26.21 1.44
C MET A 122 -11.82 -25.18 2.52
N ILE A 123 -12.51 -24.09 2.15
CA ILE A 123 -12.96 -23.09 3.10
C ILE A 123 -14.19 -22.42 2.46
N LYS A 124 -15.41 -22.70 2.95
CA LYS A 124 -16.46 -21.69 2.93
C LYS A 124 -15.93 -20.57 3.81
N ILE A 125 -15.05 -19.71 3.28
CA ILE A 125 -14.75 -18.43 3.91
C ILE A 125 -16.11 -17.78 3.91
N SER A 126 -16.72 -17.76 5.09
CA SER A 126 -18.11 -17.40 5.27
C SER A 126 -18.32 -16.05 4.58
N LYS A 127 -19.52 -15.86 4.05
CA LYS A 127 -19.98 -14.67 3.32
C LYS A 127 -19.88 -13.35 4.14
N THR A 128 -19.12 -13.34 5.23
CA THR A 128 -18.93 -12.30 6.25
C THR A 128 -17.57 -11.59 6.20
N PHE A 129 -16.79 -11.70 5.12
CA PHE A 129 -15.69 -10.75 4.89
C PHE A 129 -16.17 -9.37 4.41
N ASN A 130 -17.46 -9.24 4.10
CA ASN A 130 -18.08 -7.99 3.71
C ASN A 130 -18.88 -7.45 4.90
N SER A 131 -18.18 -6.74 5.78
CA SER A 131 -18.63 -5.65 6.63
C SER A 131 -17.93 -5.77 7.99
N PRO A 132 -17.22 -4.74 8.48
CA PRO A 132 -16.80 -4.73 9.86
C PRO A 132 -18.06 -4.90 10.72
N THR A 133 -18.14 -5.99 11.49
CA THR A 133 -19.04 -6.01 12.64
C THR A 133 -18.55 -4.92 13.56
N ILE A 134 -19.17 -3.74 13.44
CA ILE A 134 -19.04 -2.65 14.39
C ILE A 134 -19.37 -3.27 15.75
N PRO A 135 -18.44 -3.23 16.73
CA PRO A 135 -18.74 -3.71 18.07
C PRO A 135 -20.00 -3.00 18.56
N ASN A 136 -20.90 -3.78 19.18
CA ASN A 136 -22.17 -3.34 19.73
C ASN A 136 -22.06 -1.92 20.34
N LYS A 137 -22.88 -0.98 19.86
CA LYS A 137 -22.93 0.45 20.24
C LYS A 137 -23.19 0.71 21.73
N ASN A 138 -23.31 -0.32 22.55
CA ASN A 138 -23.44 -0.19 24.00
C ASN A 138 -22.08 -0.10 24.73
N SER A 139 -20.95 -0.02 24.01
CA SER A 139 -19.68 0.44 24.59
C SER A 139 -19.57 1.97 24.51
N PRO A 140 -19.25 2.67 25.61
CA PRO A 140 -19.31 4.12 25.67
C PRO A 140 -18.05 4.73 25.07
N PHE A 141 -18.01 5.02 23.77
CA PHE A 141 -17.00 5.95 23.22
C PHE A 141 -17.45 6.59 21.90
N LEU A 142 -17.75 7.90 22.00
CA LEU A 142 -17.75 9.01 21.03
C LEU A 142 -18.28 8.79 19.60
N SER A 143 -19.45 9.40 19.34
CA SER A 143 -20.06 9.65 18.04
C SER A 143 -19.46 10.90 17.35
N ILE A 144 -19.00 10.75 16.11
CA ILE A 144 -18.80 11.87 15.17
C ILE A 144 -19.55 11.53 13.87
N THR A 145 -20.38 12.47 13.45
CA THR A 145 -21.32 12.42 12.33
C THR A 145 -20.64 12.62 10.98
N ASN A 146 -21.03 11.83 9.97
CA ASN A 146 -20.64 12.01 8.58
C ASN A 146 -21.67 12.88 7.83
N ALA A 147 -21.20 13.79 6.99
CA ALA A 147 -22.00 14.51 6.00
C ALA A 147 -21.79 13.92 4.60
N SER A 148 -22.90 13.79 3.87
CA SER A 148 -23.05 13.30 2.49
C SER A 148 -22.62 14.34 1.45
N LEU A 149 -22.12 13.90 0.28
CA LEU A 149 -22.16 14.72 -0.93
C LEU A 149 -22.31 13.83 -2.17
N ASP A 150 -23.27 14.20 -3.01
CA ASP A 150 -23.84 13.46 -4.13
C ASP A 150 -23.05 13.58 -5.45
N ARG A 151 -23.37 12.64 -6.35
CA ARG A 151 -22.97 12.56 -7.76
C ARG A 151 -23.60 13.67 -8.60
N GLU A 152 -22.90 14.10 -9.65
CA GLU A 152 -23.53 14.46 -10.93
C GLU A 152 -22.73 13.96 -12.14
N THR A 153 -23.48 13.65 -13.19
CA THR A 153 -23.11 13.07 -14.48
C THR A 153 -23.26 14.15 -15.55
N PHE A 154 -22.32 14.26 -16.49
CA PHE A 154 -22.44 15.13 -17.66
C PHE A 154 -22.19 14.36 -18.95
N SER A 155 -23.18 14.37 -19.83
CA SER A 155 -23.12 13.95 -21.22
C SER A 155 -23.28 15.17 -22.11
N THR A 156 -22.43 15.32 -23.12
CA THR A 156 -22.68 16.27 -24.21
C THR A 156 -22.34 15.63 -25.55
N GLU A 157 -23.38 15.60 -26.36
CA GLU A 157 -23.49 15.31 -27.79
C GLU A 157 -22.93 16.50 -28.59
N PHE A 158 -22.25 16.26 -29.71
CA PHE A 158 -21.94 17.30 -30.70
C PHE A 158 -22.04 16.73 -32.12
N GLN A 159 -22.79 17.48 -32.93
CA GLN A 159 -23.13 17.27 -34.33
C GLN A 159 -22.13 17.94 -35.29
N ASP A 160 -22.11 17.36 -36.49
CA ASP A 160 -21.85 17.91 -37.83
C ASP A 160 -20.47 18.50 -38.17
N ALA A 161 -19.80 17.81 -39.10
CA ALA A 161 -18.67 18.34 -39.86
C ALA A 161 -18.97 18.26 -41.37
N GLU A 162 -18.75 19.42 -41.99
CA GLU A 162 -19.02 19.83 -43.37
C GLU A 162 -18.10 19.14 -44.38
N VAL A 163 -18.68 18.68 -45.51
CA VAL A 163 -17.96 18.02 -46.61
C VAL A 163 -17.53 19.06 -47.64
N VAL A 164 -16.22 19.25 -47.80
CA VAL A 164 -15.63 20.09 -48.87
C VAL A 164 -15.20 19.20 -50.03
N GLU A 165 -15.90 19.33 -51.16
CA GLU A 165 -15.59 18.65 -52.42
C GLU A 165 -14.64 19.54 -53.27
N MET A 166 -13.40 19.09 -53.51
CA MET A 166 -12.52 19.72 -54.49
C MET A 166 -12.53 18.93 -55.81
N ARG A 167 -13.00 19.57 -56.89
CA ARG A 167 -12.88 19.08 -58.27
C ARG A 167 -11.60 19.63 -58.90
N LEU A 168 -10.74 18.74 -59.39
CA LEU A 168 -9.67 19.09 -60.33
C LEU A 168 -10.03 18.61 -61.74
N PRO A 169 -9.76 19.41 -62.79
CA PRO A 169 -10.05 19.01 -64.16
C PRO A 169 -8.97 18.06 -64.68
N ILE A 170 -9.42 16.93 -65.23
CA ILE A 170 -8.56 15.96 -65.91
C ILE A 170 -8.47 16.35 -67.39
N SER A 171 -7.24 16.40 -67.90
CA SER A 171 -6.89 16.59 -69.30
C SER A 171 -7.14 15.30 -70.10
N ASN A 172 -7.79 15.48 -71.25
CA ASN A 172 -8.14 14.42 -72.21
C ASN A 172 -6.91 13.81 -72.88
N ARG A 173 -6.78 12.47 -72.83
CA ARG A 173 -6.16 11.69 -73.91
C ARG A 173 -6.76 10.29 -73.99
N ILE A 174 -7.36 10.02 -75.15
CA ILE A 174 -7.95 8.75 -75.58
C ILE A 174 -6.84 7.87 -76.14
N TRP A 175 -6.80 6.58 -75.77
CA TRP A 175 -6.44 5.47 -76.65
C TRP A 175 -7.25 4.21 -76.28
N THR A 176 -7.43 3.34 -77.27
CA THR A 176 -8.56 2.44 -77.52
C THR A 176 -8.39 0.98 -77.07
N LEU A 177 -9.54 0.32 -76.85
CA LEU A 177 -9.87 -1.10 -77.10
C LEU A 177 -9.10 -2.20 -76.32
N SER A 178 -9.71 -2.71 -75.26
CA SER A 178 -10.02 -4.15 -75.10
C SER A 178 -10.92 -4.36 -73.87
N CYS A 179 -11.99 -5.13 -74.05
CA CYS A 179 -13.06 -5.32 -73.07
C CYS A 179 -12.62 -6.21 -71.89
N ALA A 180 -12.36 -5.58 -70.75
CA ALA A 180 -12.60 -6.16 -69.44
C ALA A 180 -13.34 -5.11 -68.60
N PRO A 181 -14.44 -5.45 -67.90
CA PRO A 181 -15.06 -4.51 -66.97
C PRO A 181 -14.00 -4.12 -65.92
N PRO A 182 -13.74 -2.83 -65.69
CA PRO A 182 -12.79 -2.43 -64.67
C PRO A 182 -13.26 -3.01 -63.33
N LEU A 183 -12.39 -3.74 -62.64
CA LEU A 183 -12.65 -4.15 -61.27
C LEU A 183 -13.02 -2.89 -60.47
N PRO A 184 -14.03 -2.96 -59.58
CA PRO A 184 -14.37 -1.83 -58.73
C PRO A 184 -13.10 -1.42 -57.99
N GLU A 185 -12.65 -0.20 -58.25
CA GLU A 185 -11.52 0.39 -57.57
C GLU A 185 -11.97 0.57 -56.12
N ILE A 186 -11.61 -0.41 -55.27
CA ILE A 186 -11.80 -0.34 -53.83
C ILE A 186 -10.84 0.75 -53.35
N THR A 187 -11.28 1.99 -53.45
CA THR A 187 -10.66 3.10 -52.76
C THR A 187 -10.89 2.84 -51.27
N LEU A 188 -9.93 2.15 -50.64
CA LEU A 188 -9.82 2.13 -49.19
C LEU A 188 -9.52 3.56 -48.75
N ARG A 189 -10.57 4.36 -48.59
CA ARG A 189 -10.52 5.61 -47.84
C ARG A 189 -10.21 5.24 -46.40
N TYR A 190 -8.93 5.15 -46.09
CA TYR A 190 -8.48 5.30 -44.72
C TYR A 190 -8.78 6.75 -44.35
N ASN A 191 -9.92 6.98 -43.70
CA ASN A 191 -10.04 8.14 -42.83
C ASN A 191 -8.94 7.96 -41.79
N SER A 192 -7.83 8.68 -41.96
CA SER A 192 -6.86 8.87 -40.91
C SER A 192 -7.60 9.56 -39.77
N TYR A 193 -8.18 8.79 -38.87
CA TYR A 193 -8.53 9.30 -37.56
C TYR A 193 -7.25 9.89 -37.00
N ASP A 194 -7.20 11.22 -36.89
CA ASP A 194 -6.05 11.93 -36.33
C ASP A 194 -5.75 11.29 -34.99
N PHE A 195 -4.62 10.60 -34.89
CA PHE A 195 -4.22 9.87 -33.68
C PHE A 195 -4.31 10.77 -32.44
N TRP A 196 -4.01 12.06 -32.62
CA TRP A 196 -4.09 13.13 -31.63
C TRP A 196 -5.50 13.41 -31.07
N SER A 197 -6.56 13.07 -31.81
CA SER A 197 -7.95 13.20 -31.36
C SER A 197 -8.46 11.96 -30.61
N SER A 198 -7.67 10.88 -30.58
CA SER A 198 -8.07 9.65 -29.88
C SER A 198 -8.03 9.82 -28.36
N PRO A 199 -8.93 9.16 -27.60
CA PRO A 199 -8.88 9.12 -26.14
C PRO A 199 -7.52 8.64 -25.59
N LEU A 200 -6.82 7.80 -26.35
CA LEU A 200 -5.50 7.29 -25.99
C LEU A 200 -4.42 8.39 -26.08
N ALA A 201 -4.45 9.24 -27.11
CA ALA A 201 -3.52 10.36 -27.23
C ALA A 201 -3.72 11.38 -26.10
N ASN A 202 -4.98 11.70 -25.75
CA ASN A 202 -5.28 12.54 -24.59
C ASN A 202 -4.70 11.94 -23.31
N GLY A 203 -4.85 10.63 -23.09
CA GLY A 203 -4.25 9.94 -21.95
C GLY A 203 -2.72 10.07 -21.88
N LEU A 204 -2.02 9.96 -23.02
CA LEU A 204 -0.57 10.13 -23.09
C LEU A 204 -0.13 11.58 -22.83
N ILE A 205 -0.88 12.57 -23.34
CA ILE A 205 -0.60 13.98 -23.10
C ILE A 205 -0.70 14.31 -21.60
N TYR A 206 -1.78 13.87 -20.93
CA TYR A 206 -1.92 14.07 -19.49
C TYR A 206 -0.83 13.36 -18.67
N ALA A 207 -0.44 12.14 -19.08
CA ALA A 207 0.67 11.44 -18.44
C ALA A 207 2.01 12.18 -18.61
N GLY A 208 2.26 12.74 -19.80
CA GLY A 208 3.43 13.57 -20.08
C GLY A 208 3.48 14.83 -19.23
N TRP A 209 2.38 15.58 -19.14
CA TRP A 209 2.27 16.76 -18.28
C TRP A 209 2.45 16.42 -16.81
N ALA A 210 1.87 15.32 -16.32
CA ALA A 210 2.07 14.88 -14.95
C ALA A 210 3.55 14.60 -14.66
N LEU A 211 4.24 13.87 -15.54
CA LEU A 211 5.69 13.62 -15.39
C LEU A 211 6.51 14.90 -15.42
N PHE A 212 6.18 15.85 -16.28
CA PHE A 212 6.86 17.14 -16.36
C PHE A 212 6.69 17.95 -15.07
N VAL A 213 5.45 18.05 -14.55
CA VAL A 213 5.17 18.75 -13.29
C VAL A 213 5.87 18.07 -12.10
N TYR A 214 5.79 16.74 -11.99
CA TYR A 214 6.47 16.00 -10.93
C TYR A 214 8.00 16.13 -11.03
N GLY A 215 8.55 16.07 -12.23
CA GLY A 215 9.98 16.27 -12.49
C GLY A 215 10.43 17.68 -12.13
N GLY A 216 9.67 18.70 -12.52
CA GLY A 216 9.92 20.10 -12.18
C GLY A 216 9.92 20.34 -10.67
N ILE A 217 8.92 19.81 -9.95
CA ILE A 217 8.84 19.88 -8.49
C ILE A 217 10.05 19.17 -7.85
N ALA A 218 10.44 17.99 -8.33
CA ALA A 218 11.59 17.27 -7.80
C ALA A 218 12.93 18.02 -8.02
N ILE A 219 13.11 18.64 -9.19
CA ILE A 219 14.29 19.45 -9.52
C ILE A 219 14.31 20.72 -8.68
N PHE A 220 13.19 21.43 -8.57
CA PHE A 220 13.07 22.64 -7.77
C PHE A 220 13.35 22.38 -6.29
N ASN A 221 12.81 21.29 -5.74
CA ASN A 221 13.10 20.86 -4.37
C ASN A 221 14.58 20.53 -4.17
N LYS A 222 15.22 19.88 -5.15
CA LYS A 222 16.66 19.60 -5.11
C LYS A 222 17.49 20.89 -5.12
N LEU A 223 17.06 21.89 -5.88
CA LEU A 223 17.74 23.19 -5.95
C LEU A 223 17.61 23.97 -4.64
N GLN A 224 16.44 23.94 -3.98
CA GLN A 224 16.22 24.66 -2.72
C GLN A 224 16.86 23.95 -1.52
N THR A 225 16.65 22.64 -1.39
CA THR A 225 17.02 21.88 -0.17
C THR A 225 18.34 21.12 -0.30
N GLY A 226 18.94 21.11 -1.50
CA GLY A 226 20.11 20.28 -1.81
C GLY A 226 19.82 18.77 -1.91
N ARG A 227 18.58 18.32 -1.68
CA ARG A 227 18.22 16.89 -1.61
C ARG A 227 16.90 16.55 -2.31
N PHE A 228 16.73 15.27 -2.63
CA PHE A 228 15.46 14.76 -3.16
C PHE A 228 14.59 14.19 -2.03
N PHE A 229 13.31 14.56 -2.01
CA PHE A 229 12.33 13.95 -1.11
C PHE A 229 12.17 12.45 -1.41
N GLN A 230 12.54 11.58 -0.46
CA GLN A 230 12.40 10.13 -0.64
C GLN A 230 10.93 9.68 -0.58
N LYS A 231 10.09 10.37 0.18
CA LYS A 231 8.64 10.07 0.35
C LYS A 231 7.83 11.38 0.46
N PRO A 232 7.57 12.07 -0.67
CA PRO A 232 7.06 13.45 -0.66
C PRO A 232 5.73 13.59 0.10
N LEU A 233 4.82 12.61 -0.02
CA LEU A 233 3.52 12.66 0.65
C LEU A 233 3.62 12.62 2.18
N THR A 234 4.54 11.82 2.73
CA THR A 234 4.72 11.73 4.18
C THR A 234 5.39 12.99 4.72
N GLU A 235 6.34 13.53 3.95
CA GLU A 235 7.10 14.71 4.32
C GLU A 235 6.21 15.95 4.34
N ILE A 236 5.43 16.15 3.27
CA ILE A 236 4.42 17.22 3.17
C ILE A 236 3.42 17.15 4.34
N LYS A 237 3.00 15.94 4.75
CA LYS A 237 2.09 15.79 5.90
C LYS A 237 2.73 16.23 7.22
N ILE A 238 3.99 15.85 7.46
CA ILE A 238 4.72 16.23 8.67
C ILE A 238 4.95 17.74 8.69
N LEU A 239 5.40 18.32 7.56
CA LEU A 239 5.64 19.75 7.42
C LEU A 239 4.35 20.56 7.56
N SER A 240 3.25 20.11 6.95
CA SER A 240 1.95 20.77 7.10
C SER A 240 1.44 20.72 8.56
N ALA A 241 1.60 19.59 9.25
CA ALA A 241 1.21 19.47 10.65
C ALA A 241 2.09 20.34 11.57
N TYR A 242 3.39 20.45 11.29
CA TYR A 242 4.29 21.36 11.99
C TYR A 242 3.91 22.83 11.76
N GLN A 243 3.66 23.22 10.51
CA GLN A 243 3.23 24.59 10.15
C GLN A 243 1.90 24.97 10.82
N LYS A 244 0.98 24.02 10.98
CA LYS A 244 -0.29 24.21 11.71
C LYS A 244 -0.14 24.21 13.24
N GLN A 245 1.08 24.07 13.76
CA GLN A 245 1.37 23.96 15.19
C GLN A 245 0.71 22.74 15.85
N GLU A 246 0.39 21.69 15.09
CA GLU A 246 -0.15 20.42 15.61
C GLU A 246 0.98 19.53 16.17
N LEU A 247 2.21 19.75 15.71
CA LEU A 247 3.42 19.06 16.16
C LEU A 247 4.39 20.06 16.79
N SER A 248 5.00 19.70 17.92
CA SER A 248 6.13 20.47 18.44
C SER A 248 7.37 20.28 17.57
N LEU A 249 8.32 21.22 17.63
CA LEU A 249 9.60 21.14 16.89
C LEU A 249 10.26 19.77 17.08
N LYS A 250 10.41 19.32 18.34
CA LYS A 250 11.02 18.02 18.65
C LYS A 250 10.26 16.83 18.06
N GLN A 251 8.93 16.89 18.00
CA GLN A 251 8.12 15.83 17.40
C GLN A 251 8.27 15.81 15.88
N ALA A 252 8.26 16.97 15.23
CA ALA A 252 8.48 17.09 13.80
C ALA A 252 9.90 16.62 13.42
N THR A 253 10.94 17.06 14.14
CA THR A 253 12.33 16.60 13.97
C THR A 253 12.43 15.08 14.10
N PHE A 254 11.84 14.49 15.14
CA PHE A 254 11.85 13.04 15.32
C PHE A 254 11.17 12.29 14.17
N LEU A 255 10.01 12.78 13.70
CA LEU A 255 9.30 12.17 12.57
C LEU A 255 10.09 12.30 11.27
N LEU A 256 10.82 13.40 11.07
CA LEU A 256 11.71 13.57 9.92
C LEU A 256 12.89 12.60 9.99
N THR A 257 13.62 12.56 11.10
CA THR A 257 14.74 11.64 11.31
C THR A 257 14.34 10.18 11.10
N ARG A 258 13.20 9.76 11.68
CA ARG A 258 12.74 8.36 11.58
C ARG A 258 12.32 7.93 10.17
N ASN A 259 11.73 8.84 9.39
CA ASN A 259 11.13 8.48 8.10
C ASN A 259 12.06 8.72 6.90
N PHE A 260 13.05 9.61 7.04
CA PHE A 260 13.89 10.10 5.94
C PHE A 260 15.40 9.96 6.19
N ASP A 261 15.80 9.25 7.26
CA ASP A 261 17.21 8.96 7.58
C ASP A 261 18.08 10.22 7.75
N MET A 262 17.46 11.30 8.25
CA MET A 262 18.07 12.60 8.45
C MET A 262 18.66 12.69 9.84
N LEU A 263 19.87 13.25 9.99
CA LEU A 263 20.43 13.51 11.31
C LEU A 263 19.51 14.46 12.08
N PHE A 264 19.39 14.26 13.39
CA PHE A 264 18.45 15.02 14.22
C PHE A 264 18.74 16.53 14.16
N GLU A 265 20.02 16.91 14.20
CA GLU A 265 20.48 18.30 14.11
C GLU A 265 20.14 18.92 12.74
N GLU A 266 20.30 18.15 11.66
CA GLU A 266 19.95 18.60 10.30
C GLU A 266 18.43 18.79 10.15
N ALA A 267 17.63 17.88 10.71
CA ALA A 267 16.18 17.98 10.71
C ALA A 267 15.67 19.17 11.53
N GLU A 268 16.32 19.46 12.67
CA GLU A 268 15.98 20.60 13.49
C GLU A 268 16.36 21.92 12.81
N GLN A 269 17.56 22.00 12.23
CA GLN A 269 18.03 23.18 11.52
C GLN A 269 17.15 23.46 10.29
N PHE A 270 16.82 22.43 9.52
CA PHE A 270 15.89 22.51 8.39
C PHE A 270 14.52 23.10 8.78
N LEU A 271 13.94 22.63 9.89
CA LEU A 271 12.66 23.15 10.38
C LEU A 271 12.76 24.59 10.90
N LYS A 272 13.93 25.01 11.42
CA LYS A 272 14.15 26.38 11.87
C LYS A 272 14.36 27.34 10.70
N ASP A 273 15.12 26.94 9.70
CA ASP A 273 15.47 27.80 8.56
C ASP A 273 14.23 28.06 7.68
N ASP A 274 13.47 27.00 7.35
CA ASP A 274 12.32 27.10 6.44
C ASP A 274 11.04 27.66 7.12
N PHE A 275 10.97 27.64 8.45
CA PHE A 275 9.77 28.07 9.21
C PHE A 275 10.09 29.08 10.32
N SER A 276 11.19 29.83 10.18
CA SER A 276 11.64 30.85 11.14
C SER A 276 10.57 31.93 11.42
N GLU A 277 9.62 32.12 10.52
CA GLU A 277 8.52 33.09 10.66
C GLU A 277 7.36 32.62 11.55
N VAL A 278 7.32 31.34 11.96
CA VAL A 278 6.22 30.85 12.79
C VAL A 278 6.39 31.37 14.23
N PRO A 279 5.51 32.27 14.71
CA PRO A 279 5.67 32.89 16.02
C PRO A 279 5.62 31.83 17.12
N ASN A 280 6.67 31.77 17.91
CA ASN A 280 6.84 30.79 18.97
C ASN A 280 5.83 31.08 20.10
N LYS A 281 4.70 30.36 20.12
CA LYS A 281 3.65 30.52 21.15
C LYS A 281 4.09 30.08 22.55
N GLU A 282 5.28 29.49 22.71
CA GLU A 282 5.77 29.03 24.01
C GLU A 282 6.18 30.16 24.97
N SER A 283 6.28 31.43 24.52
CA SER A 283 6.69 32.54 25.40
C SER A 283 5.57 33.22 26.19
N ASN A 284 4.29 32.91 25.94
CA ASN A 284 3.14 33.61 26.59
C ASN A 284 2.42 32.78 27.67
N LYS A 285 3.12 31.85 28.33
CA LYS A 285 2.67 31.24 29.59
C LYS A 285 3.69 31.52 30.69
N GLN A 286 3.76 32.78 31.11
CA GLN A 286 4.29 33.18 32.42
C GLN A 286 3.14 33.68 33.28
#